data_AF-A0A7L5AHL2-F1
#
_entry.id   AF-A0A7L5AHL2-F1
#
_cell.length_a   1.000
_cell.length_b   1.000
_cell.length_c   1.000
_cell.angle_alpha   90.00
_cell.angle_beta   90.00
_cell.angle_gamma   90.00
#
_symmetry.space_group_name_H-M   'P 1'
#
loop_
_entity.id
_entity.type
_entity.pdbx_description
1 polymer ?
#
loop_
_entity_poly.entity_id
_entity_poly.type
_entity_poly.pdbx_seq_one_letter_code
_entity_poly.pdbx_strand_id
1 'polypeptide(L)'
;MKPPRVLALAGFATVSAVVLSGCSVDTLIWGNDGAQVIQATENLIKDLASGGTSDLVCEDAEADLGTANDWEGRSAGEPERFVAEYWGEQVPLDPQWSINLERLPEGATPGDAFPGDVFYRETDDGLCVIDIVWSTLIDAG
;
A
#
# COMPACT_ATOMS: atom_id res chain seq x y z
N MET A 1 17.65 -36.21 -51.48
CA MET A 1 17.52 -34.74 -51.64
C MET A 1 16.45 -34.27 -50.67
N LYS A 2 16.76 -33.34 -49.77
CA LYS A 2 15.92 -32.93 -48.62
C LYS A 2 15.64 -31.42 -48.77
N PRO A 3 14.40 -30.92 -48.72
CA PRO A 3 14.14 -29.49 -48.84
C PRO A 3 14.48 -28.77 -47.51
N PRO A 4 14.86 -27.48 -47.56
CA PRO A 4 15.28 -26.76 -46.38
C PRO A 4 14.06 -26.29 -45.56
N ARG A 5 14.23 -26.28 -44.24
CA ARG A 5 13.30 -25.67 -43.29
C ARG A 5 13.38 -24.14 -43.43
N VAL A 6 12.25 -23.50 -43.72
CA VAL A 6 12.09 -22.06 -43.65
C VAL A 6 11.87 -21.69 -42.17
N LEU A 7 12.82 -20.99 -41.57
CA LEU A 7 12.60 -20.29 -40.30
C LEU A 7 11.84 -18.99 -40.60
N ALA A 8 10.59 -18.88 -40.16
CA ALA A 8 9.89 -17.62 -40.09
C ALA A 8 10.30 -16.92 -38.78
N LEU A 9 11.08 -15.84 -38.88
CA LEU A 9 11.29 -14.92 -37.76
C LEU A 9 10.07 -13.98 -37.69
N ALA A 10 9.20 -14.22 -36.72
CA ALA A 10 8.21 -13.22 -36.31
C ALA A 10 8.92 -12.17 -35.44
N GLY A 11 9.14 -10.98 -36.00
CA GLY A 11 9.64 -9.83 -35.27
C GLY A 11 8.53 -9.29 -34.36
N PHE A 12 8.69 -9.45 -33.04
CA PHE A 12 7.87 -8.73 -32.07
C PHE A 12 8.40 -7.30 -31.98
N ALA A 13 7.61 -6.34 -32.48
CA ALA A 13 7.86 -4.93 -32.26
C ALA A 13 7.45 -4.59 -30.81
N THR A 14 8.42 -4.51 -29.91
CA THR A 14 8.21 -4.03 -28.55
C THR A 14 8.01 -2.51 -28.62
N VAL A 15 6.76 -2.06 -28.54
CA VAL A 15 6.46 -0.63 -28.40
C VAL A 15 6.74 -0.26 -26.94
N SER A 16 7.90 0.36 -26.69
CA SER A 16 8.20 0.98 -25.40
C SER A 16 7.34 2.24 -25.25
N ALA A 17 6.19 2.11 -24.59
CA ALA A 17 5.45 3.27 -24.10
C ALA A 17 6.24 3.86 -22.93
N VAL A 18 7.04 4.89 -23.21
CA VAL A 18 7.63 5.71 -22.15
C VAL A 18 6.51 6.55 -21.56
N VAL A 19 5.90 6.06 -20.48
CA VAL A 19 5.00 6.86 -19.67
C VAL A 19 5.87 7.90 -18.97
N LEU A 20 5.75 9.16 -19.39
CA LEU A 20 6.31 10.29 -18.65
C LEU A 20 5.49 10.43 -17.35
N SER A 21 5.81 9.65 -16.33
CA SER A 21 5.47 10.01 -14.97
C SER A 21 6.25 11.27 -14.67
N GLY A 22 5.58 12.44 -14.72
CA GLY A 22 6.14 13.63 -14.10
C GLY A 22 6.53 13.25 -12.68
N CYS A 23 7.78 13.52 -12.28
CA CYS A 23 8.25 13.16 -10.94
C CYS A 23 7.19 13.59 -9.93
N SER A 24 6.56 12.62 -9.26
CA SER A 24 5.55 12.97 -8.27
C SER A 24 6.25 13.78 -7.17
N VAL A 25 5.51 14.69 -6.53
CA VAL A 25 6.04 15.43 -5.38
C VAL A 25 6.51 14.43 -4.31
N ASP A 26 5.83 13.30 -4.17
CA ASP A 26 6.22 12.22 -3.26
C ASP A 26 7.57 11.61 -3.64
N THR A 27 7.85 11.41 -4.93
CA THR A 27 9.17 10.91 -5.39
C THR A 27 10.29 11.90 -5.04
N LEU A 28 10.00 13.20 -5.11
CA LEU A 28 10.97 14.26 -4.75
C LEU A 28 11.27 14.26 -3.25
N ILE A 29 10.26 14.06 -2.40
CA ILE A 29 10.37 14.16 -0.94
C ILE A 29 10.85 12.85 -0.33
N TRP A 30 10.25 11.73 -0.74
CA TRP A 30 10.38 10.41 -0.12
C TRP A 30 11.21 9.41 -0.95
N GLY A 31 11.68 9.81 -2.12
CA GLY A 31 12.32 8.91 -3.08
C GLY A 31 11.34 7.93 -3.72
N ASN A 32 11.85 7.05 -4.58
CA ASN A 32 11.01 6.10 -5.33
C ASN A 32 10.30 5.11 -4.38
N ASP A 33 11.02 4.54 -3.42
CA ASP A 33 10.47 3.50 -2.54
C ASP A 33 9.38 4.09 -1.63
N GLY A 34 9.62 5.25 -1.02
CA GLY A 34 8.62 5.92 -0.19
C GLY A 34 7.38 6.35 -0.99
N ALA A 35 7.57 6.85 -2.22
CA ALA A 35 6.46 7.15 -3.12
C ALA A 35 5.65 5.90 -3.50
N GLN A 36 6.28 4.73 -3.60
CA GLN A 36 5.59 3.47 -3.83
C GLN A 36 4.73 3.06 -2.64
N VAL A 37 5.21 3.25 -1.40
CA VAL A 37 4.42 3.01 -0.17
C VAL A 37 3.19 3.93 -0.12
N ILE A 38 3.36 5.23 -0.39
CA ILE A 38 2.24 6.18 -0.45
C ILE A 38 1.22 5.73 -1.50
N GLN A 39 1.68 5.38 -2.71
CA GLN A 39 0.79 4.94 -3.79
C GLN A 39 0.05 3.64 -3.43
N ALA A 40 0.72 2.67 -2.81
CA ALA A 40 0.10 1.43 -2.34
C ALA A 40 -0.98 1.73 -1.29
N THR A 41 -0.71 2.62 -0.35
CA THR A 41 -1.67 3.04 0.68
C THR A 41 -2.87 3.77 0.11
N GLU A 42 -2.69 4.67 -0.86
CA GLU A 42 -3.82 5.34 -1.52
C GLU A 42 -4.71 4.34 -2.28
N ASN A 43 -4.12 3.33 -2.90
CA ASN A 43 -4.88 2.25 -3.54
C ASN A 43 -5.62 1.39 -2.51
N LEU A 44 -4.97 1.04 -1.40
CA LEU A 44 -5.59 0.31 -0.29
C LEU A 44 -6.80 1.06 0.26
N ILE A 45 -6.66 2.35 0.57
CA ILE A 45 -7.75 3.19 1.08
C ILE A 45 -8.91 3.18 0.09
N LYS A 46 -8.64 3.36 -1.20
CA LYS A 46 -9.67 3.37 -2.24
C LYS A 46 -10.41 2.03 -2.34
N ASP A 47 -9.68 0.93 -2.32
CA ASP A 47 -10.25 -0.42 -2.40
C ASP A 47 -11.15 -0.68 -1.19
N LEU A 48 -10.64 -0.44 0.03
CA LEU A 48 -11.35 -0.69 1.28
C LEU A 48 -12.56 0.23 1.46
N ALA A 49 -12.45 1.52 1.10
CA ALA A 49 -13.59 2.44 1.10
C ALA A 49 -14.69 2.04 0.10
N SER A 50 -14.34 1.38 -1.02
CA SER A 50 -15.32 1.01 -2.04
C SER A 50 -15.96 -0.36 -1.84
N GLY A 51 -15.25 -1.31 -1.22
CA GLY A 51 -15.66 -2.71 -1.20
C GLY A 51 -15.20 -3.51 0.02
N GLY A 52 -14.53 -2.88 1.00
CA GLY A 52 -14.08 -3.52 2.24
C GLY A 52 -13.05 -4.64 2.06
N THR A 53 -12.47 -4.77 0.86
CA THR A 53 -11.44 -5.78 0.53
C THR A 53 -10.40 -5.16 -0.40
N SER A 54 -9.18 -5.68 -0.43
CA SER A 54 -8.12 -5.26 -1.35
C SER A 54 -7.20 -6.43 -1.67
N ASP A 55 -6.77 -6.51 -2.93
CA ASP A 55 -5.79 -7.51 -3.39
C ASP A 55 -4.35 -7.17 -2.91
N LEU A 56 -4.16 -6.04 -2.23
CA LEU A 56 -2.88 -5.64 -1.64
C LEU A 56 -2.57 -6.37 -0.34
N VAL A 57 -3.52 -7.06 0.28
CA VAL A 57 -3.29 -7.81 1.53
C VAL A 57 -2.48 -9.07 1.22
N CYS A 58 -1.40 -9.32 1.97
CA CYS A 58 -0.61 -10.54 1.78
C CYS A 58 -1.48 -11.78 2.01
N GLU A 59 -1.24 -12.87 1.26
CA GLU A 59 -2.04 -14.11 1.34
C GLU A 59 -2.02 -14.74 2.75
N ASP A 60 -0.92 -14.55 3.48
CA ASP A 60 -0.71 -15.05 4.84
C ASP A 60 -1.12 -14.06 5.95
N ALA A 61 -1.58 -12.86 5.60
CA ALA A 61 -1.93 -11.83 6.57
C ALA A 61 -3.37 -12.00 7.07
N GLU A 62 -3.54 -11.82 8.39
CA GLU A 62 -4.84 -11.82 9.08
C GLU A 62 -5.23 -10.41 9.54
N ALA A 63 -4.89 -9.38 8.76
CA ALA A 63 -5.13 -7.98 9.13
C ALA A 63 -6.63 -7.65 9.25
N ASP A 64 -7.00 -6.93 10.31
CA ASP A 64 -8.36 -6.40 10.45
C ASP A 64 -8.54 -5.18 9.54
N LEU A 65 -9.30 -5.37 8.47
CA LEU A 65 -9.61 -4.33 7.48
C LEU A 65 -10.76 -3.42 7.89
N GLY A 66 -11.51 -3.77 8.95
CA GLY A 66 -12.69 -3.04 9.37
C GLY A 66 -13.78 -2.94 8.29
N THR A 67 -14.42 -1.78 8.21
CA THR A 67 -15.52 -1.49 7.29
C THR A 67 -15.17 -0.35 6.34
N ALA A 68 -15.87 -0.24 5.21
CA ALA A 68 -15.67 0.84 4.25
C ALA A 68 -15.68 2.25 4.88
N ASN A 69 -16.55 2.49 5.87
CA ASN A 69 -16.68 3.79 6.54
C ASN A 69 -15.42 4.16 7.33
N ASP A 70 -14.62 3.19 7.78
CA ASP A 70 -13.36 3.44 8.50
C ASP A 70 -12.26 4.01 7.58
N TRP A 71 -12.42 3.82 6.26
CA TRP A 71 -11.48 4.27 5.22
C TRP A 71 -11.95 5.51 4.46
N GLU A 72 -13.26 5.78 4.45
CA GLU A 72 -13.82 6.97 3.80
C GLU A 72 -13.23 8.26 4.38
N GLY A 73 -12.67 9.09 3.50
CA GLY A 73 -12.04 10.36 3.88
C GLY A 73 -10.57 10.27 4.33
N ARG A 74 -10.03 9.06 4.52
CA ARG A 74 -8.61 8.83 4.83
C ARG A 74 -7.71 9.18 3.64
N SER A 75 -6.45 9.46 3.93
CA SER A 75 -5.38 9.58 2.92
C SER A 75 -4.08 9.00 3.45
N ALA A 76 -3.17 8.63 2.56
CA ALA A 76 -1.83 8.19 2.94
C ALA A 76 -1.04 9.36 3.58
N GLY A 77 -0.34 9.07 4.66
CA GLY A 77 0.55 10.01 5.34
C GLY A 77 2.00 9.86 4.91
N GLU A 78 2.89 9.83 5.90
CA GLU A 78 4.33 9.81 5.70
C GLU A 78 4.87 8.36 5.77
N PRO A 79 5.56 7.87 4.72
CA PRO A 79 6.13 6.54 4.72
C PRO A 79 7.43 6.50 5.55
N GLU A 80 7.57 5.48 6.38
CA GLU A 80 8.75 5.24 7.21
C GLU A 80 9.29 3.83 7.04
N ARG A 81 10.62 3.69 7.04
CA ARG A 81 11.24 2.37 7.20
C ARG A 81 10.90 1.83 8.58
N PHE A 82 10.56 0.55 8.65
CA PHE A 82 10.14 -0.06 9.91
C PHE A 82 11.21 0.05 11.00
N VAL A 83 10.80 0.47 12.19
CA VAL A 83 11.64 0.58 13.38
C VAL A 83 11.05 -0.26 14.51
N ALA A 84 11.69 -1.40 14.79
CA ALA A 84 11.24 -2.38 15.80
C ALA A 84 11.10 -1.81 17.23
N GLU A 85 11.81 -0.73 17.56
CA GLU A 85 11.75 -0.08 18.87
C GLU A 85 10.35 0.45 19.20
N TYR A 86 9.62 0.93 18.20
CA TYR A 86 8.28 1.52 18.39
C TYR A 86 7.16 0.51 18.18
N TRP A 87 7.43 -0.58 17.45
CA TRP A 87 6.42 -1.49 16.91
C TRP A 87 6.73 -2.94 17.24
N GLY A 88 6.94 -3.22 18.52
CA GLY A 88 7.35 -4.55 19.00
C GLY A 88 6.38 -5.67 18.61
N GLU A 89 5.08 -5.38 18.55
CA GLU A 89 4.04 -6.34 18.18
C GLU A 89 4.08 -6.72 16.69
N GLN A 90 4.55 -5.81 15.83
CA GLN A 90 4.65 -6.02 14.39
C GLN A 90 5.96 -6.72 13.98
N VAL A 91 6.97 -6.79 14.87
CA VAL A 91 8.26 -7.45 14.57
C VAL A 91 8.10 -8.88 14.02
N PRO A 92 7.27 -9.77 14.60
CA PRO A 92 7.10 -11.14 14.10
C PRO A 92 6.52 -11.22 12.67
N LEU A 93 5.91 -10.14 12.18
CA LEU A 93 5.32 -10.06 10.85
C LEU A 93 6.34 -9.66 9.77
N ASP A 94 7.57 -9.34 10.18
CA ASP A 94 8.69 -8.93 9.31
C ASP A 94 8.35 -7.77 8.35
N PRO A 95 7.86 -6.61 8.85
CA PRO A 95 7.65 -5.42 8.03
C PRO A 95 8.95 -4.76 7.58
N GLN A 96 8.91 -4.18 6.39
CA GLN A 96 9.97 -3.28 5.89
C GLN A 96 9.55 -1.81 5.96
N TRP A 97 8.24 -1.56 5.96
CA TRP A 97 7.66 -0.22 5.96
C TRP A 97 6.45 -0.11 6.88
N SER A 98 6.26 1.09 7.42
CA SER A 98 5.02 1.55 8.04
C SER A 98 4.65 2.91 7.44
N ILE A 99 3.37 3.24 7.45
CA ILE A 99 2.88 4.55 7.04
C ILE A 99 1.64 4.89 7.85
N ASN A 100 1.62 6.11 8.39
CA ASN A 100 0.46 6.60 9.10
C ASN A 100 -0.64 6.98 8.10
N LEU A 101 -1.89 6.87 8.54
CA LEU A 101 -3.06 7.31 7.79
C LEU A 101 -3.50 8.69 8.31
N GLU A 102 -3.68 9.63 7.40
CA GLU A 102 -4.06 11.00 7.70
C GLU A 102 -5.57 11.21 7.62
N ARG A 103 -6.03 12.27 8.31
CA ARG A 103 -7.44 12.70 8.47
C ARG A 103 -8.30 11.67 9.22
N LEU A 104 -9.32 12.08 9.95
CA LEU A 104 -10.23 11.12 10.58
C LEU A 104 -11.23 10.54 9.56
N PRO A 105 -11.77 9.33 9.81
CA PRO A 105 -12.92 8.84 9.04
C PRO A 105 -14.07 9.87 9.07
N GLU A 106 -14.83 9.94 7.97
CA GLU A 106 -15.94 10.89 7.89
C GLU A 106 -16.95 10.64 9.02
N GLY A 107 -17.26 11.68 9.79
CA GLY A 107 -18.23 11.60 10.89
C GLY A 107 -17.72 10.92 12.17
N ALA A 108 -16.42 10.59 12.28
CA ALA A 108 -15.85 9.98 13.47
C ALA A 108 -16.09 10.82 14.75
N THR A 109 -16.37 10.13 15.85
CA THR A 109 -16.66 10.70 17.18
C THR A 109 -15.74 10.13 18.25
N PRO A 110 -15.50 10.85 19.37
CA PRO A 110 -14.67 10.34 20.45
C PRO A 110 -15.13 8.97 20.95
N GLY A 111 -14.18 8.04 21.09
CA GLY A 111 -14.42 6.63 21.42
C GLY A 111 -14.41 5.69 20.22
N ASP A 112 -14.55 6.22 18.99
CA ASP A 112 -14.50 5.39 17.77
C ASP A 112 -13.08 4.86 17.52
N ALA A 113 -13.00 3.61 17.06
CA ALA A 113 -11.78 3.02 16.55
C ALA A 113 -11.60 3.41 15.07
N PHE A 114 -10.36 3.65 14.65
CA PHE A 114 -10.04 3.96 13.25
C PHE A 114 -8.65 3.41 12.87
N PRO A 115 -8.40 3.09 11.59
CA PRO A 115 -7.11 2.59 11.17
C PRO A 115 -6.06 3.70 11.26
N GLY A 116 -5.02 3.51 12.07
CA GLY A 116 -3.98 4.49 12.35
C GLY A 116 -2.77 4.34 11.43
N ASP A 117 -2.18 3.15 11.40
CA ASP A 117 -0.94 2.87 10.67
C ASP A 117 -1.07 1.56 9.88
N VAL A 118 -0.47 1.54 8.68
CA VAL A 118 -0.44 0.37 7.79
C VAL A 118 0.99 -0.14 7.68
N PHE A 119 1.16 -1.45 7.81
CA PHE A 119 2.45 -2.12 7.72
C PHE A 119 2.56 -2.94 6.44
N TYR A 120 3.72 -2.87 5.81
CA TYR A 120 3.99 -3.55 4.54
C TYR A 120 5.20 -4.47 4.61
N ARG A 121 5.08 -5.59 3.90
CA ARG A 121 6.19 -6.44 3.50
C ARG A 121 6.54 -6.19 2.05
N GLU A 122 7.83 -6.16 1.74
CA GLU A 122 8.33 -6.19 0.36
C GLU A 122 8.32 -7.64 -0.15
N THR A 123 7.81 -7.84 -1.36
CA THR A 123 7.75 -9.13 -2.07
C THR A 123 8.34 -8.97 -3.47
N ASP A 124 8.51 -10.08 -4.19
CA ASP A 124 8.96 -10.06 -5.58
C ASP A 124 7.99 -9.31 -6.51
N ASP A 125 6.71 -9.21 -6.12
CA ASP A 125 5.65 -8.55 -6.89
C ASP A 125 5.38 -7.10 -6.44
N GLY A 126 6.02 -6.63 -5.36
CA GLY A 126 5.88 -5.26 -4.85
C GLY A 126 5.64 -5.21 -3.34
N LEU A 127 4.72 -4.36 -2.90
CA LEU A 127 4.34 -4.24 -1.48
C LEU A 127 3.04 -4.98 -1.24
N CYS A 128 2.93 -5.68 -0.11
CA CYS A 128 1.66 -6.19 0.39
C CYS A 128 1.45 -5.81 1.87
N VAL A 129 0.20 -5.57 2.24
CA VAL A 129 -0.24 -5.20 3.60
C VAL A 129 -0.19 -6.43 4.48
N ILE A 130 0.55 -6.34 5.59
CA ILE A 130 0.65 -7.42 6.58
C ILE A 130 -0.17 -7.16 7.85
N ASP A 131 -0.38 -5.89 8.20
CA ASP A 131 -1.09 -5.51 9.41
C ASP A 131 -1.58 -4.06 9.33
N ILE A 132 -2.61 -3.75 10.12
CA ILE A 132 -3.15 -2.41 10.31
C ILE A 132 -3.33 -2.20 11.81
N VAL A 133 -2.63 -1.20 12.36
CA VAL A 133 -2.79 -0.83 13.76
C VAL A 133 -3.94 0.17 13.89
N TRP A 134 -4.89 -0.18 14.74
CA TRP A 134 -6.07 0.63 15.04
C TRP A 134 -5.82 1.56 16.22
N SER A 135 -6.28 2.80 16.08
CA SER A 135 -6.26 3.82 17.12
C SER A 135 -7.66 4.11 17.63
N THR A 136 -7.78 4.69 18.82
CA THR A 136 -9.06 5.18 19.35
C THR A 136 -9.06 6.70 19.38
N LEU A 137 -10.12 7.32 18.87
CA LEU A 137 -10.27 8.77 18.89
C LEU A 137 -10.52 9.23 20.32
N ILE A 138 -9.60 10.00 20.88
CA ILE A 138 -9.73 10.55 22.24
C ILE A 138 -10.36 11.93 22.21
N ASP A 139 -11.19 12.24 23.20
CA ASP A 139 -11.69 13.59 23.42
C ASP A 139 -10.54 14.48 23.93
N ALA A 140 -10.29 15.59 23.24
CA ALA A 140 -9.24 16.54 23.59
C ALA A 140 -9.67 17.57 24.65
N GLY A 141 -10.98 17.63 24.99
CA GLY A 141 -11.52 18.51 26.04
C GLY A 141 -11.76 19.96 25.63
#